data_AF-A0AA45Z1R1-F1
#
_entry.id   AF-A0AA45Z1R1-F1
#
_cell.length_a   1.000
_cell.length_b   1.000
_cell.length_c   1.000
_cell.angle_alpha   90.00
_cell.angle_beta   90.00
_cell.angle_gamma   90.00
#
_symmetry.space_group_name_H-M   'P 1'
#
loop_
_entity.id
_entity.type
_entity.pdbx_description
1 polymer ?
#
loop_
_entity_poly.entity_id
_entity_poly.type
_entity_poly.pdbx_seq_one_letter_code
_entity_poly.pdbx_strand_id
1 'polypeptide(L)'
;MQRLSPSWRHTCLLIAGTLVITGCGSEGASSSVKPARDQSHSLDHEADLVITELLAPDSVRDGHDFTATVKVCNQGTAAAYPQSGGTFLQLYLSTTPTQQVP
;
A
#
# COMPACT_ATOMS: atom_id res chain seq x y z
N MET A 1 -25.33 -46.57 -20.21
CA MET A 1 -24.02 -46.85 -19.59
C MET A 1 -22.92 -46.57 -20.59
N GLN A 2 -21.75 -46.15 -20.10
CA GLN A 2 -20.49 -45.85 -20.80
C GLN A 2 -20.33 -44.43 -21.36
N ARG A 3 -19.62 -43.62 -20.55
CA ARG A 3 -18.98 -42.35 -20.91
C ARG A 3 -17.77 -42.67 -21.79
N LEU A 4 -17.61 -41.98 -22.91
CA LEU A 4 -16.36 -41.93 -23.66
C LEU A 4 -15.86 -40.48 -23.63
N SER A 5 -14.69 -40.30 -23.02
CA SER A 5 -13.99 -39.03 -22.86
C SER A 5 -13.25 -38.62 -24.14
N PRO A 6 -13.11 -37.32 -24.42
CA PRO A 6 -12.01 -36.82 -25.21
C PRO A 6 -10.96 -36.15 -24.30
N SER A 7 -9.72 -36.58 -24.46
CA SER A 7 -8.53 -36.04 -23.81
C SER A 7 -8.21 -34.63 -24.32
N TRP A 8 -8.12 -33.65 -23.43
CA TRP A 8 -7.45 -32.39 -23.76
C TRP A 8 -6.21 -32.20 -22.88
N ARG A 9 -5.07 -32.40 -23.54
CA ARG A 9 -3.74 -31.95 -23.15
C ARG A 9 -3.78 -30.45 -23.00
N HIS A 10 -3.29 -29.87 -21.90
CA HIS A 10 -2.52 -28.61 -21.91
C HIS A 10 -1.75 -28.47 -20.59
N THR A 11 -0.43 -28.61 -20.72
CA THR A 11 0.62 -28.28 -19.77
C THR A 11 0.46 -26.85 -19.23
N CYS A 12 0.41 -26.68 -17.92
CA CYS A 12 0.67 -25.39 -17.28
C CYS A 12 1.86 -25.53 -16.33
N LEU A 13 2.87 -24.70 -16.59
CA LEU A 13 4.16 -24.60 -15.92
C LEU A 13 4.01 -24.46 -14.39
N LEU A 14 4.66 -25.36 -13.66
CA LEU A 14 5.02 -25.12 -12.27
C LEU A 14 6.26 -24.21 -12.25
N ILE A 15 6.06 -22.90 -12.24
CA ILE A 15 7.10 -22.00 -11.70
C ILE A 15 6.74 -21.77 -10.24
N ALA A 16 7.23 -22.66 -9.39
CA ALA A 16 7.23 -22.44 -7.94
C ALA A 16 8.28 -21.37 -7.62
N GLY A 17 7.92 -20.10 -7.81
CA GLY A 17 8.68 -18.95 -7.34
C GLY A 17 7.78 -18.12 -6.44
N THR A 18 8.04 -18.12 -5.14
CA THR A 18 7.36 -17.22 -4.20
C THR A 18 7.89 -15.81 -4.43
N LEU A 19 7.12 -14.99 -5.15
CA LEU A 19 7.36 -13.56 -5.24
C LEU A 19 6.90 -12.93 -3.92
N VAL A 20 7.84 -12.57 -3.05
CA VAL A 20 7.53 -11.81 -1.83
C VAL A 20 7.38 -10.35 -2.26
N ILE A 21 6.14 -9.95 -2.56
CA ILE A 21 5.80 -8.54 -2.72
C ILE A 21 5.63 -8.01 -1.29
N THR A 22 6.68 -7.42 -0.71
CA THR A 22 6.55 -6.62 0.51
C THR A 22 5.82 -5.31 0.17
N GLY A 23 4.51 -5.42 -0.07
CA GLY A 23 3.61 -4.29 0.04
C GLY A 23 3.27 -4.06 1.51
N CYS A 24 2.93 -2.83 1.89
CA CYS A 24 2.28 -2.55 3.16
C CYS A 24 0.81 -2.99 3.05
N GLY A 25 0.58 -4.29 2.88
CA GLY A 25 -0.73 -4.89 2.61
C GLY A 25 -0.72 -6.29 3.19
N SER A 26 -1.57 -6.51 4.20
CA SER A 26 -1.66 -7.77 4.94
C SER A 26 -2.02 -8.95 4.04
N GLU A 27 -1.28 -10.04 4.19
CA GLU A 27 -1.70 -11.36 3.72
C GLU A 27 -2.84 -11.86 4.62
N GLY A 28 -4.07 -11.92 4.09
CA GLY A 28 -5.16 -12.60 4.77
C GLY A 28 -6.57 -12.15 4.43
N ALA A 29 -7.05 -12.42 3.21
CA ALA A 29 -8.49 -12.51 2.95
C ALA A 29 -8.78 -13.76 2.10
N SER A 30 -8.97 -14.89 2.77
CA SER A 30 -9.66 -16.03 2.18
C SER A 30 -11.16 -15.74 2.18
N SER A 31 -11.74 -15.75 0.98
CA SER A 31 -13.15 -15.51 0.71
C SER A 31 -14.06 -16.52 1.41
N SER A 32 -15.00 -16.04 2.22
CA SER A 32 -16.26 -16.75 2.46
C SER A 32 -17.41 -15.80 2.14
N VAL A 33 -17.96 -15.96 0.93
CA VAL A 33 -19.15 -15.23 0.48
C VAL A 33 -20.36 -15.76 1.25
N LYS A 34 -21.02 -14.90 2.03
CA LYS A 34 -22.42 -15.05 2.44
C LYS A 34 -23.20 -13.82 1.98
N PRO A 35 -24.31 -13.95 1.24
CA PRO A 35 -25.12 -12.80 0.89
C PRO A 35 -26.14 -12.57 2.01
N ALA A 36 -26.02 -11.45 2.72
CA ALA A 36 -27.09 -10.91 3.53
C ALA A 36 -27.16 -9.40 3.28
N ARG A 37 -28.18 -9.03 2.52
CA ARG A 37 -28.66 -7.67 2.30
C ARG A 37 -29.16 -7.11 3.63
N ASP A 38 -28.59 -6.01 4.11
CA ASP A 38 -29.30 -4.75 4.38
C ASP A 38 -28.35 -3.67 4.94
N GLN A 39 -28.70 -2.41 4.70
CA GLN A 39 -28.05 -1.17 5.16
C GLN A 39 -26.94 -0.62 4.25
N SER A 40 -27.38 0.21 3.31
CA SER A 40 -26.57 1.19 2.59
C SER A 40 -25.93 2.17 3.57
N HIS A 41 -24.81 1.78 4.17
CA HIS A 41 -23.85 2.73 4.70
C HIS A 41 -23.03 3.21 3.51
N SER A 42 -22.87 4.53 3.32
CA SER A 42 -21.90 5.01 2.34
C SER A 42 -20.55 4.41 2.71
N LEU A 43 -20.04 3.52 1.87
CA LEU A 43 -18.66 3.07 1.95
C LEU A 43 -17.85 4.22 1.38
N ASP A 44 -17.48 5.14 2.24
CA ASP A 44 -16.55 6.19 1.90
C ASP A 44 -15.20 5.50 1.65
N HIS A 45 -14.96 5.17 0.38
CA HIS A 45 -13.68 4.68 -0.09
C HIS A 45 -12.75 5.88 -0.12
N GLU A 46 -12.14 6.19 1.03
CA GLU A 46 -11.13 7.22 1.16
C GLU A 46 -9.73 6.60 1.28
N ALA A 47 -8.74 7.35 0.84
CA ALA A 47 -7.34 7.03 1.07
C ALA A 47 -6.94 7.47 2.47
N ASP A 48 -6.11 6.69 3.16
CA ASP A 48 -5.63 7.01 4.51
C ASP A 48 -4.11 6.83 4.55
N LEU A 49 -3.37 7.93 4.47
CA LEU A 49 -1.92 7.91 4.36
C LEU A 49 -1.25 8.14 5.70
N VAL A 50 -0.48 7.17 6.15
CA VAL A 50 0.23 7.20 7.43
C VAL A 50 1.73 7.09 7.21
N ILE A 51 2.50 8.00 7.81
CA ILE A 51 3.97 7.89 7.87
C ILE A 51 4.30 6.82 8.91
N THR A 52 4.90 5.72 8.45
CA THR A 52 5.25 4.58 9.30
C THR A 52 6.73 4.54 9.66
N GLU A 53 7.57 5.23 8.89
CA GLU A 53 9.01 5.27 9.11
C GLU A 53 9.60 6.56 8.54
N LEU A 54 10.56 7.13 9.26
CA LEU A 54 11.41 8.23 8.82
C LEU A 54 12.85 7.89 9.21
N LEU A 55 13.70 7.70 8.21
CA LEU A 55 15.13 7.48 8.37
C LEU A 55 15.87 8.72 7.88
N ALA A 56 16.67 9.33 8.75
CA ALA A 56 17.56 10.44 8.42
C ALA A 56 18.77 10.40 9.36
N PRO A 57 19.89 11.04 9.01
CA PRO A 57 21.00 11.22 9.95
C PRO A 57 20.56 11.97 11.20
N ASP A 58 21.08 11.57 12.37
CA ASP A 58 20.81 12.25 13.65
C ASP A 58 21.34 13.69 13.68
N SER A 59 22.33 13.99 12.84
CA SER A 59 22.88 15.33 12.67
C SER A 59 23.39 15.53 11.25
N VAL A 60 23.30 16.77 10.77
CA VAL A 60 23.77 17.19 9.45
C VAL A 60 24.64 18.43 9.61
N ARG A 61 25.60 18.61 8.70
CA ARG A 61 26.42 19.82 8.67
C ARG A 61 25.69 20.91 7.91
N ASP A 62 25.77 22.14 8.39
CA ASP A 62 25.21 23.30 7.69
C ASP A 62 25.75 23.39 6.26
N GLY A 63 24.85 23.64 5.31
CA GLY A 63 25.18 23.74 3.89
C GLY A 63 25.57 22.42 3.20
N HIS A 64 25.41 21.28 3.87
CA HIS A 64 25.66 19.96 3.28
C HIS A 64 24.34 19.25 2.95
N ASP A 65 24.35 18.52 1.84
CA ASP A 65 23.23 17.69 1.46
C ASP A 65 23.10 16.48 2.39
N PHE A 66 21.86 16.03 2.60
CA PHE A 66 21.55 14.79 3.30
C PHE A 66 20.40 14.07 2.61
N THR A 67 20.25 12.78 2.90
CA THR A 67 19.14 11.96 2.42
C THR A 67 18.24 11.60 3.58
N ALA A 68 16.93 11.85 3.42
CA ALA A 68 15.90 11.32 4.29
C ALA A 68 15.04 10.33 3.49
N THR A 69 14.74 9.18 4.09
CA THR A 69 13.85 8.17 3.54
C THR A 69 12.58 8.14 4.36
N VAL A 70 11.44 8.32 3.71
CA VAL A 70 10.12 8.31 4.38
C VAL A 70 9.29 7.18 3.82
N LYS A 71 8.74 6.34 4.71
CA LYS A 71 7.81 5.28 4.35
C LYS A 71 6.39 5.72 4.67
N VAL A 72 5.57 5.82 3.63
CA VAL A 72 4.14 6.13 3.74
C VAL A 72 3.34 4.89 3.34
N CYS A 73 2.41 4.49 4.20
CA CYS A 73 1.47 3.40 3.93
C CYS A 73 0.07 3.97 3.71
N ASN A 74 -0.64 3.48 2.70
CA ASN A 74 -2.07 3.71 2.56
C ASN A 74 -2.82 2.62 3.31
N GLN A 75 -3.46 2.96 4.44
CA GLN A 75 -4.29 2.09 5.26
C GLN A 75 -5.78 2.13 4.83
N GLY A 76 -6.12 3.04 3.91
CA GLY A 76 -7.47 3.23 3.40
C GLY A 76 -7.84 2.25 2.29
N THR A 77 -9.07 2.34 1.82
CA THR A 77 -9.60 1.44 0.78
C THR A 77 -9.60 2.06 -0.61
N ALA A 78 -9.47 3.38 -0.72
CA ALA A 78 -9.23 4.03 -2.00
C ALA A 78 -7.75 4.29 -2.26
N ALA A 79 -7.44 4.36 -3.54
CA ALA A 79 -6.12 4.73 -3.99
C ALA A 79 -5.83 6.20 -3.66
N ALA A 80 -4.61 6.47 -3.16
CA ALA A 80 -4.20 7.81 -2.76
C ALA A 80 -3.82 8.74 -3.92
N TYR A 81 -4.02 8.31 -5.16
CA TYR A 81 -3.86 9.12 -6.35
C TYR A 81 -5.22 9.75 -6.69
N PRO A 82 -5.50 11.01 -6.32
CA PRO A 82 -6.75 11.65 -6.69
C PRO A 82 -6.80 11.82 -8.22
N GLN A 83 -7.99 11.65 -8.81
CA GLN A 83 -8.21 11.77 -10.26
C GLN A 83 -7.79 13.14 -10.85
N SER A 84 -7.55 14.14 -10.00
CA SER A 84 -7.21 15.52 -10.36
C SER A 84 -5.90 16.03 -9.70
N GLY A 85 -5.02 15.18 -9.18
CA GLY A 85 -3.79 15.65 -8.54
C GLY A 85 -2.81 14.56 -8.11
N GLY A 86 -1.77 14.96 -7.36
CA GLY A 86 -0.77 14.06 -6.77
C GLY A 86 -0.78 14.07 -5.24
N THR A 87 -0.17 13.05 -4.65
CA THR A 87 0.14 13.01 -3.22
C THR A 87 1.42 13.80 -2.96
N PHE A 88 1.41 14.73 -2.00
CA PHE A 88 2.59 15.51 -1.65
C PHE A 88 3.08 15.13 -0.25
N LEU A 89 4.40 15.04 -0.12
CA LEU A 89 5.09 14.88 1.16
C LEU A 89 5.92 16.14 1.39
N GLN A 90 5.81 16.73 2.58
CA GLN A 90 6.65 17.83 3.02
C GLN A 90 7.53 17.36 4.18
N LEU A 91 8.83 17.62 4.07
CA LEU A 91 9.81 17.37 5.11
C LEU A 91 10.39 18.71 5.56
N TYR A 92 10.31 18.98 6.87
CA TYR A 92 10.83 20.19 7.49
C TYR A 92 12.03 19.84 8.38
N LEU A 93 13.05 20.68 8.35
CA LEU A 93 14.23 20.58 9.22
C LEU A 93 14.34 21.87 10.03
N SER A 94 14.48 21.71 11.35
CA SER A 94 14.64 22.83 12.28
C SER A 94 15.91 22.65 13.11
N THR A 95 16.59 23.76 13.41
CA THR A 95 17.65 23.82 14.43
C THR A 95 17.11 24.24 15.80
N THR A 96 15.81 24.53 15.90
CA THR A 96 15.11 24.85 17.15
C THR A 96 14.10 23.76 17.52
N PRO A 97 13.81 23.55 18.82
CA PRO A 97 12.89 22.49 19.26
C PRO A 97 11.43 22.74 18.86
N THR A 98 11.11 23.94 18.38
CA THR A 98 9.80 24.28 17.80
C THR A 98 9.97 24.61 16.32
N GLN A 99 9.02 24.13 15.51
CA GLN A 99 8.90 24.44 14.09
C GLN A 99 7.48 24.90 13.85
N GLN A 100 7.32 26.10 13.28
CA GLN A 100 6.03 26.54 12.78
C GLN A 100 5.91 26.11 11.32
N VAL A 101 4.82 25.43 10.99
CA VAL A 101 4.49 24.95 9.65
C VAL A 101 3.26 25.75 9.17
N PRO A 102 3.18 26.14 7.89
CA PRO A 102 2.00 26.80 7.33
C PRO A 102 0.70 26.00 7.49
#